data_AF-R7A8U3-F1
#
_entry.id   AF-R7A8U3-F1
#
_cell.length_a   1.000
_cell.length_b   1.000
_cell.length_c   1.000
_cell.angle_alpha   90.00
_cell.angle_beta   90.00
_cell.angle_gamma   90.00
#
_symmetry.space_group_name_H-M   'P 1'
#
loop_
_entity.id
_entity.type
_entity.pdbx_description
1 polymer ?
#
loop_
_entity_poly.entity_id
_entity_poly.type
_entity_poly.pdbx_seq_one_letter_code
_entity_poly.pdbx_strand_id
1 'polypeptide(L)'
;MRTLLICLMALGLFTTSSCVNEGGQVFGELPEGVVPVSGEALEARGAIYNKDLNELKIMWQTTADAKSYKGVEVSFMALNGLSKSVKIMANPNFASSYDYFTVVTKNPSTVQYRCIWNKDGAEEVSEWASAENLTLTNVTSSEVFFDIMPPTYKLITESAVTPEIATAYDNIVGKTDEEKKAYYTKVLQLVLSSMYYSSVDAKQQPVPWLKCILGPMDYAGAVAYVSGDSEGPLMRMSSEYVGQVNSGAVSMDDATFEIRGVLIHEFTHLVQKTGAVDSNQPSCIEGMADAVRSACGGVTDANRINTALNSGAYYDENRKSGNTPCPYIWQLPYGTSGYFMNWLRTYDGDFLRKLTVSIVQLGSQWSLEKAVQYILGENYKIEDLWKEYVEDAKSENVK
;
A
#
# COMPACT_ATOMS: atom_id res chain seq x y z
N MET A 1 42.09 57.02 -29.71
CA MET A 1 43.53 56.73 -29.89
C MET A 1 43.77 55.32 -29.38
N ARG A 2 44.35 54.48 -30.26
CA ARG A 2 45.20 53.30 -29.97
C ARG A 2 44.56 52.16 -29.14
N THR A 3 44.04 51.07 -29.72
CA THR A 3 44.72 49.97 -30.50
C THR A 3 45.98 49.46 -29.80
N LEU A 4 46.28 48.16 -29.64
CA LEU A 4 46.25 46.97 -30.51
C LEU A 4 46.65 45.77 -29.57
N LEU A 5 46.10 44.53 -29.66
CA LEU A 5 46.67 43.31 -30.30
C LEU A 5 48.01 42.78 -29.66
N ILE A 6 48.39 41.50 -29.59
CA ILE A 6 48.17 40.30 -30.44
C ILE A 6 48.87 39.05 -29.82
N CYS A 7 48.34 37.85 -30.14
CA CYS A 7 48.97 36.52 -30.37
C CYS A 7 49.90 35.84 -29.31
N LEU A 8 49.98 34.50 -29.19
CA LEU A 8 50.16 33.49 -30.26
C LEU A 8 49.57 32.10 -29.93
N MET A 9 49.26 31.42 -31.04
CA MET A 9 48.88 30.03 -31.28
C MET A 9 49.83 28.96 -30.70
N ALA A 10 49.30 27.76 -30.43
CA ALA A 10 49.91 26.52 -30.92
C ALA A 10 48.86 25.39 -31.01
N LEU A 11 48.86 24.72 -32.16
CA LEU A 11 48.09 23.52 -32.48
C LEU A 11 48.48 22.32 -31.61
N GLY A 12 47.53 21.42 -31.38
CA GLY A 12 47.79 20.06 -30.92
C GLY A 12 46.54 19.17 -31.02
N LEU A 13 46.33 18.58 -32.20
CA LEU A 13 45.51 17.37 -32.38
C LEU A 13 46.09 16.24 -31.50
N PHE A 14 45.26 15.52 -30.75
CA PHE A 14 45.25 14.04 -30.70
C PHE A 14 43.98 13.54 -30.00
N THR A 15 43.49 12.46 -30.57
CA THR A 15 42.26 11.72 -30.33
C THR A 15 42.37 10.71 -29.17
N THR A 16 41.20 10.34 -28.64
CA THR A 16 40.81 9.03 -28.08
C THR A 16 41.59 8.45 -26.88
N SER A 17 40.89 8.32 -25.75
CA SER A 17 40.49 6.98 -25.29
C SER A 17 39.29 7.06 -24.35
N SER A 18 38.18 6.52 -24.84
CA SER A 18 37.07 6.00 -24.07
C SER A 18 37.48 4.72 -23.34
N CYS A 19 37.13 4.60 -22.07
CA CYS A 19 36.82 3.31 -21.48
C CYS A 19 35.47 3.45 -20.77
N VAL A 20 34.57 2.57 -21.22
CA VAL A 20 33.15 2.47 -20.91
C VAL A 20 32.98 1.78 -19.55
N ASN A 21 31.97 2.20 -18.80
CA ASN A 21 31.11 1.36 -17.95
C ASN A 21 29.72 2.02 -18.06
N GLU A 22 28.91 1.65 -19.05
CA GLU A 22 27.84 0.63 -18.96
C GLU A 22 27.06 0.70 -17.64
N GLY A 23 25.90 1.36 -17.70
CA GLY A 23 24.92 1.42 -16.60
C GLY A 23 24.15 2.74 -16.43
N GLY A 24 24.41 3.76 -17.24
CA GLY A 24 23.76 5.07 -17.13
C GLY A 24 22.46 5.19 -17.93
N GLN A 25 21.35 5.37 -17.20
CA GLN A 25 20.05 5.95 -17.57
C GLN A 25 19.24 5.29 -18.70
N VAL A 26 18.06 4.80 -18.32
CA VAL A 26 16.83 5.08 -19.06
C VAL A 26 15.84 5.68 -18.07
N PHE A 27 15.85 7.01 -17.93
CA PHE A 27 14.64 7.71 -17.50
C PHE A 27 13.61 7.44 -18.60
N GLY A 28 12.46 6.87 -18.23
CA GLY A 28 11.46 6.40 -19.18
C GLY A 28 11.26 7.39 -20.32
N GLU A 29 11.39 6.91 -21.55
CA GLU A 29 11.10 7.71 -22.73
C GLU A 29 9.67 8.25 -22.60
N LEU A 30 9.51 9.53 -22.91
CA LEU A 30 8.20 10.15 -23.05
C LEU A 30 7.35 9.27 -23.97
N PRO A 31 6.13 8.88 -23.58
CA PRO A 31 5.27 8.16 -24.51
C PRO A 31 5.07 8.98 -25.77
N GLU A 32 4.92 8.27 -26.88
CA GLU A 32 4.89 8.83 -28.22
C GLU A 32 3.85 9.96 -28.31
N GLY A 33 4.32 11.18 -28.65
CA GLY A 33 3.48 12.38 -28.79
C GLY A 33 3.45 13.35 -27.61
N VAL A 34 4.11 13.07 -26.48
CA VAL A 34 4.20 14.02 -25.35
C VAL A 34 5.35 15.00 -25.54
N VAL A 35 5.07 16.30 -25.49
CA VAL A 35 6.07 17.36 -25.62
C VAL A 35 6.28 18.06 -24.27
N PRO A 36 7.52 18.25 -23.80
CA PRO A 36 7.80 19.10 -22.64
C PRO A 36 7.38 20.55 -22.91
N VAL A 37 6.62 21.13 -21.99
CA VAL A 37 6.33 22.56 -21.96
C VAL A 37 7.39 23.24 -21.14
N SER A 38 7.83 24.41 -21.60
CA SER A 38 8.50 25.38 -20.74
C SER A 38 7.49 25.91 -19.70
N GLY A 39 7.30 25.18 -18.61
CA GLY A 39 6.35 25.51 -17.55
C GLY A 39 6.72 24.79 -16.27
N GLU A 40 6.52 25.45 -15.13
CA GLU A 40 6.82 24.88 -13.82
C GLU A 40 5.75 23.86 -13.42
N ALA A 41 6.14 22.83 -12.66
CA ALA A 41 5.19 21.93 -12.02
C ALA A 41 4.24 22.71 -11.10
N LEU A 42 3.07 22.14 -10.80
CA LEU A 42 2.19 22.73 -9.79
C LEU A 42 2.97 22.97 -8.49
N GLU A 43 2.85 24.18 -7.96
CA GLU A 43 3.46 24.54 -6.69
C GLU A 43 2.91 23.64 -5.59
N ALA A 44 3.80 22.88 -4.95
CA ALA A 44 3.45 22.01 -3.85
C ALA A 44 3.47 22.79 -2.53
N ARG A 45 2.38 22.73 -1.75
CA ARG A 45 2.33 23.33 -0.40
C ARG A 45 3.24 22.61 0.61
N GLY A 46 3.55 21.35 0.34
CA GLY A 46 4.37 20.52 1.22
C GLY A 46 4.19 19.03 0.96
N ALA A 47 5.01 18.24 1.67
CA ALA A 47 4.99 16.79 1.59
C ALA A 47 4.77 16.17 2.98
N ILE A 48 3.92 15.15 3.05
CA ILE A 48 3.68 14.36 4.26
C ILE A 48 4.13 12.92 4.00
N TYR A 49 4.96 12.36 4.88
CA TYR A 49 5.42 10.98 4.80
C TYR A 49 4.88 10.15 5.96
N ASN A 50 3.97 9.22 5.66
CA ASN A 50 3.51 8.23 6.63
C ASN A 50 4.49 7.06 6.68
N LYS A 51 5.26 6.98 7.77
CA LYS A 51 6.31 5.97 7.95
C LYS A 51 5.78 4.55 8.10
N ASP A 52 4.58 4.37 8.63
CA ASP A 52 4.02 3.04 8.86
C ASP A 52 3.55 2.38 7.55
N LEU A 53 3.21 3.20 6.55
CA LEU A 53 2.72 2.75 5.24
C LEU A 53 3.73 2.99 4.10
N ASN A 54 4.85 3.66 4.39
CA ASN A 54 5.84 4.15 3.43
C ASN A 54 5.22 5.02 2.33
N GLU A 55 4.29 5.90 2.70
CA GLU A 55 3.53 6.74 1.76
C GLU A 55 4.00 8.19 1.79
N LEU A 56 4.47 8.70 0.66
CA LEU A 56 4.73 10.11 0.46
C LEU A 56 3.55 10.76 -0.27
N LYS A 57 2.88 11.69 0.40
CA LYS A 57 1.83 12.53 -0.16
C LYS A 57 2.38 13.91 -0.48
N ILE A 58 2.34 14.32 -1.74
CA ILE A 58 2.73 15.66 -2.20
C ILE A 58 1.46 16.42 -2.55
N MET A 59 1.24 17.54 -1.87
CA MET A 59 -0.01 18.29 -1.96
C MET A 59 0.20 19.60 -2.69
N TRP A 60 -0.74 19.95 -3.55
CA TRP A 60 -0.71 21.22 -4.27
C TRP A 60 -1.14 22.38 -3.38
N GLN A 61 -0.62 23.56 -3.67
CA GLN A 61 -1.01 24.80 -3.01
C GLN A 61 -2.42 25.24 -3.41
N THR A 62 -2.81 24.95 -4.65
CA THR A 62 -4.16 25.19 -5.16
C THR A 62 -4.65 23.93 -5.89
N THR A 63 -5.95 23.65 -5.78
CA THR A 63 -6.58 22.57 -6.54
C THR A 63 -6.39 22.81 -8.03
N ALA A 64 -5.91 21.79 -8.74
CA ALA A 64 -5.65 21.88 -10.16
C ALA A 64 -6.97 22.04 -10.97
N ASP A 65 -6.93 22.80 -12.07
CA ASP A 65 -8.10 22.93 -12.95
C ASP A 65 -8.38 21.61 -13.66
N ALA A 66 -9.52 20.99 -13.34
CA ALA A 66 -9.93 19.71 -13.91
C ALA A 66 -10.11 19.72 -15.44
N LYS A 67 -10.20 20.89 -16.08
CA LYS A 67 -10.28 21.01 -17.55
C LYS A 67 -8.94 20.78 -18.24
N SER A 68 -7.84 21.14 -17.59
CA SER A 68 -6.50 21.13 -18.18
C SER A 68 -5.57 20.14 -17.49
N TYR A 69 -5.71 19.89 -16.19
CA TYR A 69 -4.85 18.98 -15.46
C TYR A 69 -5.23 17.51 -15.72
N LYS A 70 -4.26 16.71 -16.18
CA LYS A 70 -4.45 15.28 -16.44
C LYS A 70 -3.87 14.38 -15.36
N GLY A 71 -2.91 14.86 -14.56
CA GLY A 71 -2.27 14.06 -13.52
C GLY A 71 -0.79 14.38 -13.35
N VAL A 72 -0.03 13.43 -12.82
CA VAL A 72 1.42 13.52 -12.68
C VAL A 72 2.13 12.34 -13.30
N GLU A 73 3.31 12.60 -13.83
CA GLU A 73 4.32 11.58 -14.04
C GLU A 73 5.31 11.64 -12.88
N VAL A 74 5.63 10.49 -12.30
CA VAL A 74 6.46 10.41 -11.10
C VAL A 74 7.53 9.34 -11.31
N SER A 75 8.77 9.68 -10.98
CA SER A 75 9.91 8.78 -10.93
C SER A 75 10.37 8.64 -9.49
N PHE A 76 10.53 7.41 -8.98
CA PHE A 76 10.87 7.15 -7.59
C PHE A 76 11.48 5.76 -7.40
N MET A 77 12.11 5.56 -6.24
CA MET A 77 12.52 4.22 -5.80
C MET A 77 11.36 3.52 -5.09
N ALA A 78 10.83 2.45 -5.68
CA ALA A 78 9.73 1.67 -5.09
C ALA A 78 10.20 0.87 -3.85
N LEU A 79 9.27 0.23 -3.14
CA LEU A 79 9.57 -0.50 -1.89
C LEU A 79 10.59 -1.64 -2.04
N ASN A 80 10.67 -2.20 -3.24
CA ASN A 80 11.61 -3.25 -3.62
C ASN A 80 12.99 -2.72 -4.09
N GLY A 81 13.20 -1.41 -3.98
CA GLY A 81 14.43 -0.73 -4.37
C GLY A 81 14.63 -0.60 -5.88
N LEU A 82 13.65 -1.00 -6.71
CA LEU A 82 13.69 -0.73 -8.15
C LEU A 82 13.26 0.71 -8.42
N SER A 83 13.89 1.34 -9.41
CA SER A 83 13.43 2.61 -9.95
C SER A 83 12.17 2.37 -10.77
N LYS A 84 11.09 3.10 -10.48
CA LYS A 84 9.84 3.05 -11.23
C LYS A 84 9.49 4.45 -11.71
N SER A 85 8.92 4.52 -12.91
CA SER A 85 8.29 5.73 -13.43
C SER A 85 6.85 5.40 -13.80
N VAL A 86 5.89 6.12 -13.24
CA VAL A 86 4.45 5.87 -13.42
C VAL A 86 3.72 7.17 -13.71
N LYS A 87 2.59 7.05 -14.41
CA LYS A 87 1.62 8.14 -14.55
C LYS A 87 0.47 7.92 -13.56
N ILE A 88 0.30 8.85 -12.64
CA ILE A 88 -0.82 8.88 -11.69
C ILE A 88 -1.82 9.88 -12.25
N MET A 89 -2.85 9.38 -12.90
CA MET A 89 -3.81 10.22 -13.60
C MET A 89 -4.81 10.85 -12.62
N ALA A 90 -5.13 12.12 -12.85
CA ALA A 90 -6.25 12.77 -12.20
C ALA A 90 -7.53 12.03 -12.61
N ASN A 91 -8.38 11.74 -11.64
CA ASN A 91 -9.53 10.89 -11.81
C ASN A 91 -10.78 11.59 -11.24
N PRO A 92 -11.79 11.92 -12.07
CA PRO A 92 -12.98 12.65 -11.62
C PRO A 92 -13.82 11.85 -10.61
N ASN A 93 -13.66 10.53 -10.53
CA ASN A 93 -14.27 9.71 -9.48
C ASN A 93 -13.65 9.96 -8.09
N PHE A 94 -12.48 10.60 -8.04
CA PHE A 94 -11.71 10.91 -6.85
C PHE A 94 -11.24 12.37 -6.90
N ALA A 95 -12.10 13.30 -6.47
CA ALA A 95 -11.80 14.74 -6.50
C ALA A 95 -10.46 15.11 -5.86
N SER A 96 -10.01 14.36 -4.84
CA SER A 96 -8.71 14.55 -4.19
C SER A 96 -7.50 14.38 -5.13
N SER A 97 -7.66 13.71 -6.26
CA SER A 97 -6.60 13.56 -7.28
C SER A 97 -6.21 14.89 -7.96
N TYR A 98 -7.02 15.94 -7.80
CA TYR A 98 -6.70 17.30 -8.24
C TYR A 98 -6.03 18.13 -7.14
N ASP A 99 -5.95 17.61 -5.91
CA ASP A 99 -5.37 18.32 -4.75
C ASP A 99 -3.99 17.79 -4.36
N TYR A 100 -3.70 16.52 -4.65
CA TYR A 100 -2.43 15.89 -4.30
C TYR A 100 -2.22 14.58 -5.07
N PHE A 101 -1.02 14.02 -4.99
CA PHE A 101 -0.75 12.62 -5.34
C PHE A 101 0.02 11.91 -4.22
N THR A 102 -0.06 10.58 -4.18
CA THR A 102 0.65 9.74 -3.22
C THR A 102 1.51 8.71 -3.96
N VAL A 103 2.75 8.48 -3.50
CA VAL A 103 3.60 7.36 -3.93
C VAL A 103 4.06 6.53 -2.75
N VAL A 104 4.34 5.25 -3.00
CA VAL A 104 4.85 4.34 -1.97
C VAL A 104 6.36 4.14 -2.14
N THR A 105 7.14 4.64 -1.19
CA THR A 105 8.61 4.61 -1.24
C THR A 105 9.20 4.59 0.16
N LYS A 106 10.32 3.88 0.33
CA LYS A 106 11.15 3.98 1.56
C LYS A 106 12.05 5.22 1.55
N ASN A 107 12.19 5.89 0.40
CA ASN A 107 13.15 6.98 0.22
C ASN A 107 12.49 8.20 -0.47
N PRO A 108 11.78 9.05 0.30
CA PRO A 108 11.07 10.22 -0.22
C PRO A 108 11.91 11.18 -1.07
N SER A 109 13.22 11.33 -0.79
CA SER A 109 14.07 12.26 -1.55
C SER A 109 14.33 11.80 -3.00
N THR A 110 14.06 10.53 -3.31
CA THR A 110 14.18 10.00 -4.69
C THR A 110 13.00 10.37 -5.57
N VAL A 111 11.93 10.91 -4.99
CA VAL A 111 10.70 11.21 -5.71
C VAL A 111 10.86 12.48 -6.52
N GLN A 112 10.85 12.32 -7.84
CA GLN A 112 10.77 13.41 -8.81
C GLN A 112 9.42 13.32 -9.51
N TYR A 113 8.82 14.48 -9.82
CA TYR A 113 7.51 14.53 -10.45
C TYR A 113 7.41 15.67 -11.45
N ARG A 114 6.52 15.52 -12.43
CA ARG A 114 6.09 16.60 -13.32
C ARG A 114 4.59 16.47 -13.60
N CYS A 115 3.93 17.60 -13.80
CA CYS A 115 2.50 17.63 -14.08
C CYS A 115 2.24 17.33 -15.56
N ILE A 116 1.14 16.62 -15.81
CA ILE A 116 0.63 16.31 -17.14
C ILE A 116 -0.59 17.20 -17.39
N TRP A 117 -0.61 17.86 -18.52
CA TRP A 117 -1.63 18.82 -18.93
C TRP A 117 -2.26 18.42 -20.27
N ASN A 118 -3.49 18.85 -20.46
CA ASN A 118 -4.18 18.90 -21.73
C ASN A 118 -4.20 20.36 -22.20
N LYS A 119 -3.58 20.62 -23.34
CA LYS A 119 -3.62 21.93 -23.99
C LYS A 119 -4.01 21.76 -25.44
N ASP A 120 -5.13 22.34 -25.82
CA ASP A 120 -5.68 22.29 -27.18
C ASP A 120 -5.80 20.86 -27.76
N GLY A 121 -6.03 19.87 -26.90
CA GLY A 121 -6.18 18.46 -27.28
C GLY A 121 -4.87 17.67 -27.35
N ALA A 122 -3.72 18.28 -27.04
CA ALA A 122 -2.42 17.62 -26.95
C ALA A 122 -1.97 17.46 -25.48
N GLU A 123 -1.23 16.37 -25.22
CA GLU A 123 -0.60 16.14 -23.91
C GLU A 123 0.73 16.88 -23.82
N GLU A 124 0.86 17.64 -22.74
CA GLU A 124 1.98 18.54 -22.48
C GLU A 124 2.45 18.29 -21.03
N VAL A 125 3.75 18.28 -20.76
CA VAL A 125 4.29 18.05 -19.40
C VAL A 125 5.10 19.22 -18.88
N SER A 126 5.08 19.47 -17.57
CA SER A 126 5.94 20.49 -16.95
C SER A 126 7.39 20.03 -16.84
N GLU A 127 8.27 20.95 -16.42
CA GLU A 127 9.60 20.60 -15.91
C GLU A 127 9.50 19.69 -14.68
N TRP A 128 10.56 18.92 -14.44
CA TRP A 128 10.68 18.05 -13.27
C TRP A 128 10.90 18.86 -11.99
N ALA A 129 10.08 18.59 -10.98
CA ALA A 129 10.28 19.01 -9.60
C ALA A 129 10.78 17.83 -8.75
N SER A 130 11.41 18.13 -7.62
CA SER A 130 11.92 17.14 -6.67
C SER A 130 11.25 17.28 -5.32
N ALA A 131 10.85 16.16 -4.72
CA ALA A 131 10.35 16.11 -3.35
C ALA A 131 11.43 16.51 -2.31
N GLU A 132 12.72 16.36 -2.65
CA GLU A 132 13.84 16.81 -1.82
C GLU A 132 13.83 18.32 -1.56
N ASN A 133 13.24 19.09 -2.47
CA ASN A 133 13.11 20.55 -2.34
C ASN A 133 11.91 20.96 -1.47
N LEU A 134 11.09 20.01 -1.01
CA LEU A 134 9.91 20.27 -0.20
C LEU A 134 10.20 20.09 1.30
N THR A 135 9.50 20.85 2.13
CA THR A 135 9.48 20.57 3.58
C THR A 135 8.71 19.28 3.83
N LEU A 136 9.43 18.26 4.31
CA LEU A 136 8.88 16.94 4.61
C LEU A 136 8.38 16.86 6.06
N THR A 137 7.09 16.62 6.25
CA THR A 137 6.49 16.31 7.56
C THR A 137 6.35 14.81 7.71
N ASN A 138 7.04 14.23 8.69
CA ASN A 138 6.92 12.82 9.01
C ASN A 138 5.74 12.59 9.96
N VAL A 139 4.91 11.60 9.65
CA VAL A 139 3.78 11.19 10.49
C VAL A 139 3.73 9.66 10.62
N THR A 140 3.01 9.21 11.63
CA THR A 140 2.58 7.83 11.86
C THR A 140 1.08 7.72 11.61
N SER A 141 0.60 6.50 11.43
CA SER A 141 -0.83 6.23 11.24
C SER A 141 -1.65 6.65 12.47
N SER A 142 -1.08 6.52 13.66
CA SER A 142 -1.69 7.00 14.91
C SER A 142 -1.82 8.52 14.97
N GLU A 143 -0.89 9.28 14.39
CA GLU A 143 -1.00 10.74 14.29
C GLU A 143 -2.01 11.19 13.23
N VAL A 144 -2.19 10.41 12.15
CA VAL A 144 -3.21 10.70 11.13
C VAL A 144 -4.62 10.40 11.66
N PHE A 145 -4.76 9.35 12.48
CA PHE A 145 -6.04 8.90 13.07
C PHE A 145 -6.08 9.13 14.59
N PHE A 146 -5.52 10.24 15.06
CA PHE A 146 -5.41 10.54 16.50
C PHE A 146 -6.76 10.80 17.17
N ASP A 147 -7.76 11.20 16.39
CA ASP A 147 -9.08 11.63 16.83
C ASP A 147 -10.15 10.53 16.74
N ILE A 148 -9.77 9.30 16.37
CA ILE A 148 -10.67 8.15 16.47
C ILE A 148 -11.02 7.90 17.92
N MET A 149 -12.27 7.54 18.18
CA MET A 149 -12.69 7.05 19.48
C MET A 149 -12.36 5.56 19.58
N PRO A 150 -11.47 5.14 20.49
CA PRO A 150 -11.15 3.73 20.66
C PRO A 150 -12.41 2.90 21.00
N PRO A 151 -12.46 1.62 20.59
CA PRO A 151 -13.50 0.71 21.05
C PRO A 151 -13.51 0.61 22.58
N THR A 152 -14.70 0.37 23.14
CA THR A 152 -14.75 -0.20 24.49
C THR A 152 -14.28 -1.65 24.41
N TYR A 153 -13.20 -1.98 25.11
CA TYR A 153 -12.63 -3.33 25.07
C TYR A 153 -13.08 -4.17 26.27
N LYS A 154 -13.44 -5.43 25.99
CA LYS A 154 -13.54 -6.49 27.00
C LYS A 154 -12.41 -7.48 26.79
N LEU A 155 -11.47 -7.56 27.73
CA LEU A 155 -10.33 -8.47 27.67
C LEU A 155 -10.64 -9.74 28.47
N ILE A 156 -10.43 -10.91 27.86
CA ILE A 156 -10.70 -12.20 28.49
C ILE A 156 -9.49 -13.11 28.27
N THR A 157 -8.99 -13.69 29.36
CA THR A 157 -8.05 -14.81 29.32
C THR A 157 -8.78 -16.03 29.83
N GLU A 158 -8.90 -17.07 29.00
CA GLU A 158 -9.63 -18.28 29.36
C GLU A 158 -8.85 -19.14 30.37
N SER A 159 -9.56 -19.94 31.16
CA SER A 159 -8.95 -20.74 32.24
C SER A 159 -7.96 -21.81 31.77
N ALA A 160 -8.00 -22.17 30.47
CA ALA A 160 -7.06 -23.10 29.87
C ALA A 160 -5.68 -22.47 29.58
N VAL A 161 -5.56 -21.15 29.69
CA VAL A 161 -4.30 -20.43 29.44
C VAL A 161 -3.41 -20.50 30.67
N THR A 162 -2.19 -21.03 30.51
CA THR A 162 -1.22 -21.10 31.62
C THR A 162 -0.57 -19.73 31.90
N PRO A 163 -0.01 -19.51 33.10
CA PRO A 163 0.68 -18.26 33.43
C PRO A 163 1.84 -17.91 32.47
N GLU A 164 2.55 -18.92 31.96
CA GLU A 164 3.64 -18.74 31.01
C GLU A 164 3.11 -18.24 29.66
N ILE A 165 1.97 -18.76 29.19
CA ILE A 165 1.33 -18.31 27.94
C ILE A 165 0.82 -16.89 28.11
N ALA A 166 0.17 -16.58 29.25
CA ALA A 166 -0.29 -15.22 29.55
C ALA A 166 0.89 -14.22 29.58
N THR A 167 2.02 -14.61 30.18
CA THR A 167 3.24 -13.77 30.20
C THR A 167 3.82 -13.56 28.81
N ALA A 168 3.86 -14.60 27.97
CA ALA A 168 4.32 -14.47 26.58
C ALA A 168 3.40 -13.52 25.79
N TYR A 169 2.09 -13.64 25.96
CA TYR A 169 1.13 -12.72 25.36
C TYR A 169 1.32 -11.27 25.82
N ASP A 170 1.48 -11.06 27.12
CA ASP A 170 1.70 -9.76 27.72
C ASP A 170 2.95 -9.06 27.17
N ASN A 171 4.00 -9.83 26.84
CA ASN A 171 5.20 -9.28 26.22
C ASN A 171 5.00 -8.85 24.76
N ILE A 172 3.92 -9.29 24.11
CA ILE A 172 3.59 -8.97 22.71
C ILE A 172 2.58 -7.82 22.64
N VAL A 173 1.51 -7.88 23.43
CA VAL A 173 0.39 -6.93 23.35
C VAL A 173 0.34 -5.92 24.50
N GLY A 174 1.17 -6.07 25.53
CA GLY A 174 1.18 -5.20 26.72
C GLY A 174 0.78 -5.96 28.00
N LYS A 175 1.34 -5.55 29.14
CA LYS A 175 1.19 -6.23 30.43
C LYS A 175 -0.10 -5.83 31.14
N THR A 176 -0.44 -4.55 31.11
CA THR A 176 -1.69 -4.05 31.71
C THR A 176 -2.84 -4.05 30.71
N ASP A 177 -4.07 -3.95 31.21
CA ASP A 177 -5.25 -3.78 30.37
C ASP A 177 -5.17 -2.51 29.53
N GLU A 178 -4.64 -1.41 30.08
CA GLU A 178 -4.45 -0.14 29.37
C GLU A 178 -3.45 -0.29 28.22
N GLU A 179 -2.33 -1.00 28.44
CA GLU A 179 -1.33 -1.27 27.40
C GLU A 179 -1.92 -2.13 26.28
N LYS A 180 -2.68 -3.18 26.61
CA LYS A 180 -3.39 -4.03 25.63
C LYS A 180 -4.39 -3.24 24.80
N LYS A 181 -5.20 -2.40 25.45
CA LYS A 181 -6.15 -1.51 24.77
C LYS A 181 -5.43 -0.53 23.83
N ALA A 182 -4.32 0.03 24.27
CA ALA A 182 -3.49 0.92 23.45
C ALA A 182 -2.90 0.17 22.23
N TYR A 183 -2.42 -1.06 22.43
CA TYR A 183 -1.90 -1.91 21.35
C TYR A 183 -2.98 -2.18 20.28
N TYR A 184 -4.15 -2.69 20.67
CA TYR A 184 -5.24 -2.94 19.71
C TYR A 184 -5.72 -1.67 19.01
N THR A 185 -5.79 -0.55 19.75
CA THR A 185 -6.17 0.73 19.17
C THR A 185 -5.15 1.17 18.12
N LYS A 186 -3.84 0.97 18.37
CA LYS A 186 -2.79 1.26 17.40
C LYS A 186 -2.90 0.36 16.16
N VAL A 187 -3.20 -0.94 16.33
CA VAL A 187 -3.48 -1.85 15.20
C VAL A 187 -4.68 -1.34 14.38
N LEU A 188 -5.77 -0.94 15.05
CA LEU A 188 -6.95 -0.39 14.38
C LEU A 188 -6.62 0.91 13.62
N GLN A 189 -5.88 1.85 14.22
CA GLN A 189 -5.44 3.08 13.55
C GLN A 189 -4.61 2.81 12.30
N LEU A 190 -3.75 1.78 12.36
CA LEU A 190 -2.93 1.37 11.23
C LEU A 190 -3.79 0.80 10.08
N VAL A 191 -4.73 -0.08 10.40
CA VAL A 191 -5.72 -0.60 9.44
C VAL A 191 -6.52 0.56 8.82
N LEU A 192 -7.09 1.43 9.65
CA LEU A 192 -7.88 2.57 9.18
C LEU A 192 -7.06 3.49 8.27
N SER A 193 -5.79 3.74 8.60
CA SER A 193 -4.91 4.57 7.78
C SER A 193 -4.68 3.99 6.39
N SER A 194 -4.60 2.68 6.24
CA SER A 194 -4.45 2.03 4.93
C SER A 194 -5.72 2.06 4.08
N MET A 195 -6.90 2.13 4.71
CA MET A 195 -8.20 1.91 4.06
C MET A 195 -9.03 3.18 3.86
N TYR A 196 -8.78 4.22 4.66
CA TYR A 196 -9.58 5.43 4.72
C TYR A 196 -8.68 6.67 4.69
N TYR A 197 -9.25 7.80 4.26
CA TYR A 197 -8.53 9.07 4.18
C TYR A 197 -8.44 9.82 5.49
N SER A 198 -9.40 9.62 6.39
CA SER A 198 -9.51 10.31 7.67
C SER A 198 -10.48 9.59 8.60
N SER A 199 -10.52 10.01 9.87
CA SER A 199 -11.55 9.61 10.84
C SER A 199 -12.97 9.97 10.39
N VAL A 200 -13.16 11.05 9.63
CA VAL A 200 -14.46 11.44 9.08
C VAL A 200 -14.94 10.42 8.04
N ASP A 201 -14.04 10.01 7.15
CA ASP A 201 -14.28 8.99 6.11
C ASP A 201 -14.54 7.61 6.72
N ALA A 202 -13.72 7.23 7.72
CA ALA A 202 -13.88 5.97 8.46
C ALA A 202 -15.12 5.92 9.37
N LYS A 203 -15.75 7.07 9.65
CA LYS A 203 -16.55 7.36 10.87
C LYS A 203 -15.67 7.40 12.12
N GLN A 204 -15.89 8.42 12.96
CA GLN A 204 -15.03 8.70 14.12
C GLN A 204 -14.96 7.56 15.14
N GLN A 205 -15.98 6.70 15.20
CA GLN A 205 -16.00 5.48 16.00
C GLN A 205 -16.44 4.29 15.11
N PRO A 206 -15.53 3.72 14.29
CA PRO A 206 -15.90 2.69 13.33
C PRO A 206 -16.20 1.35 14.02
N VAL A 207 -15.55 1.09 15.16
CA VAL A 207 -15.76 -0.09 16.01
C VAL A 207 -16.09 0.41 17.42
N PRO A 208 -17.37 0.43 17.84
CA PRO A 208 -17.75 0.99 19.14
C PRO A 208 -17.34 0.11 20.33
N TRP A 209 -17.23 -1.20 20.11
CA TRP A 209 -16.96 -2.20 21.12
C TRP A 209 -16.26 -3.41 20.50
N LEU A 210 -15.35 -4.04 21.25
CA LEU A 210 -14.65 -5.26 20.81
C LEU A 210 -14.32 -6.14 22.02
N LYS A 211 -14.64 -7.43 21.93
CA LYS A 211 -14.17 -8.43 22.90
C LYS A 211 -12.89 -9.11 22.39
N CYS A 212 -11.82 -9.08 23.17
CA CYS A 212 -10.54 -9.71 22.85
C CYS A 212 -10.32 -10.90 23.78
N ILE A 213 -10.18 -12.11 23.22
CA ILE A 213 -10.04 -13.36 23.96
C ILE A 213 -8.66 -13.96 23.69
N LEU A 214 -7.91 -14.32 24.73
CA LEU A 214 -6.80 -15.26 24.65
C LEU A 214 -7.28 -16.64 25.11
N GLY A 215 -7.18 -17.65 24.23
CA GLY A 215 -7.62 -19.01 24.56
C GLY A 215 -7.44 -20.02 23.44
N PRO A 216 -7.86 -21.28 23.64
CA PRO A 216 -7.81 -22.32 22.62
C PRO A 216 -8.62 -21.93 21.37
N MET A 217 -8.20 -22.45 20.22
CA MET A 217 -8.88 -22.19 18.94
C MET A 217 -9.94 -23.24 18.64
N ASP A 218 -11.01 -22.79 17.97
CA ASP A 218 -12.05 -23.68 17.45
C ASP A 218 -11.58 -24.47 16.22
N TYR A 219 -10.53 -23.97 15.56
CA TYR A 219 -9.93 -24.56 14.35
C TYR A 219 -8.44 -24.79 14.57
N ALA A 220 -7.96 -25.99 14.23
CA ALA A 220 -6.54 -26.33 14.35
C ALA A 220 -5.67 -25.42 13.46
N GLY A 221 -4.58 -24.91 14.02
CA GLY A 221 -3.59 -24.10 13.28
C GLY A 221 -3.93 -22.61 13.11
N ALA A 222 -5.09 -22.14 13.56
CA ALA A 222 -5.41 -20.71 13.53
C ALA A 222 -4.57 -19.93 14.56
N VAL A 223 -4.06 -18.76 14.16
CA VAL A 223 -3.34 -17.83 15.04
C VAL A 223 -4.32 -16.88 15.72
N ALA A 224 -5.22 -16.30 14.94
CA ALA A 224 -6.33 -15.49 15.43
C ALA A 224 -7.51 -15.59 14.46
N TYR A 225 -8.68 -15.11 14.89
CA TYR A 225 -9.79 -14.80 14.00
C TYR A 225 -10.65 -13.67 14.58
N VAL A 226 -11.37 -12.96 13.73
CA VAL A 226 -12.52 -12.12 14.11
C VAL A 226 -13.84 -12.82 13.78
N SER A 227 -14.79 -12.74 14.71
CA SER A 227 -16.16 -13.25 14.53
C SER A 227 -17.15 -12.40 15.34
N GLY A 228 -18.34 -12.93 15.62
CA GLY A 228 -19.29 -12.31 16.54
C GLY A 228 -20.00 -13.35 17.41
N ASP A 229 -20.45 -12.90 18.57
CA ASP A 229 -21.29 -13.69 19.48
C ASP A 229 -22.44 -12.86 20.06
N SER A 230 -23.08 -13.34 21.13
CA SER A 230 -24.21 -12.64 21.76
C SER A 230 -23.88 -11.26 22.32
N GLU A 231 -22.61 -10.94 22.58
CA GLU A 231 -22.18 -9.63 23.06
C GLU A 231 -21.78 -8.67 21.92
N GLY A 232 -21.47 -9.21 20.73
CA GLY A 232 -21.10 -8.43 19.55
C GLY A 232 -19.83 -8.98 18.86
N PRO A 233 -19.06 -8.12 18.16
CA PRO A 233 -17.81 -8.54 17.50
C PRO A 233 -16.73 -8.97 18.51
N LEU A 234 -16.00 -10.03 18.18
CA LEU A 234 -14.89 -10.52 18.98
C LEU A 234 -13.67 -10.83 18.12
N MET A 235 -12.49 -10.67 18.71
CA MET A 235 -11.23 -11.21 18.23
C MET A 235 -10.77 -12.29 19.20
N ARG A 236 -10.41 -13.46 18.68
CA ARG A 236 -9.77 -14.53 19.46
C ARG A 236 -8.32 -14.68 19.03
N MET A 237 -7.41 -14.81 20.00
CA MET A 237 -5.99 -15.09 19.85
C MET A 237 -5.66 -16.47 20.40
N SER A 238 -4.83 -17.23 19.68
CA SER A 238 -4.54 -18.63 19.96
C SER A 238 -3.56 -18.76 21.10
N SER A 239 -4.02 -19.31 22.23
CA SER A 239 -3.12 -19.67 23.33
C SER A 239 -2.13 -20.76 22.94
N GLU A 240 -2.49 -21.63 22.01
CA GLU A 240 -1.60 -22.67 21.47
C GLU A 240 -0.45 -22.05 20.68
N TYR A 241 -0.74 -21.11 19.77
CA TYR A 241 0.30 -20.42 19.00
C TYR A 241 1.21 -19.59 19.92
N VAL A 242 0.64 -18.80 20.83
CA VAL A 242 1.43 -18.02 21.80
C VAL A 242 2.29 -18.94 22.67
N GLY A 243 1.78 -20.12 23.04
CA GLY A 243 2.53 -21.10 23.83
C GLY A 243 3.76 -21.68 23.14
N GLN A 244 3.87 -21.60 21.81
CA GLN A 244 5.05 -22.02 21.05
C GLN A 244 6.31 -21.22 21.40
N VAL A 245 6.13 -19.99 21.91
CA VAL A 245 7.23 -19.17 22.44
C VAL A 245 7.88 -19.85 23.65
N ASN A 246 7.07 -20.42 24.54
CA ASN A 246 7.55 -21.07 25.76
C ASN A 246 8.26 -22.40 25.48
N SER A 247 7.85 -23.11 24.42
CA SER A 247 8.53 -24.33 23.98
C SER A 247 9.77 -24.05 23.11
N GLY A 248 10.04 -22.78 22.77
CA GLY A 248 11.12 -22.39 21.85
C GLY A 248 10.87 -22.81 20.39
N ALA A 249 9.63 -23.17 20.04
CA ALA A 249 9.28 -23.53 18.67
C ALA A 249 9.17 -22.30 17.75
N VAL A 250 8.86 -21.14 18.32
CA VAL A 250 8.85 -19.83 17.66
C VAL A 250 9.57 -18.84 18.57
N SER A 251 10.38 -17.92 18.00
CA SER A 251 11.03 -16.87 18.79
C SER A 251 10.03 -15.80 19.24
N MET A 252 10.36 -15.01 20.28
CA MET A 252 9.49 -13.90 20.69
C MET A 252 9.30 -12.87 19.58
N ASP A 253 10.35 -12.60 18.80
CA ASP A 253 10.31 -11.62 17.71
C ASP A 253 9.43 -12.11 16.55
N ASP A 254 9.57 -13.39 16.17
CA ASP A 254 8.74 -14.00 15.12
C ASP A 254 7.26 -14.05 15.55
N ALA A 255 6.99 -14.42 16.82
CA ALA A 255 5.64 -14.41 17.36
C ALA A 255 5.05 -12.99 17.40
N THR A 256 5.84 -11.99 17.79
CA THR A 256 5.42 -10.58 17.80
C THR A 256 5.08 -10.10 16.39
N PHE A 257 5.92 -10.44 15.40
CA PHE A 257 5.71 -10.11 14.01
C PHE A 257 4.43 -10.77 13.46
N GLU A 258 4.27 -12.08 13.65
CA GLU A 258 3.13 -12.83 13.12
C GLU A 258 1.82 -12.41 13.79
N ILE A 259 1.79 -12.28 15.11
CA ILE A 259 0.59 -11.84 15.84
C ILE A 259 0.18 -10.43 15.42
N ARG A 260 1.14 -9.51 15.30
CA ARG A 260 0.83 -8.16 14.77
C ARG A 260 0.25 -8.24 13.36
N GLY A 261 0.86 -9.03 12.47
CA GLY A 261 0.42 -9.19 11.09
C GLY A 261 -0.98 -9.78 10.99
N VAL A 262 -1.26 -10.87 11.70
CA VAL A 262 -2.57 -11.51 11.73
C VAL A 262 -3.60 -10.57 12.36
N LEU A 263 -3.28 -9.85 13.44
CA LEU A 263 -4.22 -8.88 14.01
C LEU A 263 -4.57 -7.75 13.04
N ILE A 264 -3.64 -7.30 12.19
CA ILE A 264 -3.93 -6.33 11.12
C ILE A 264 -4.91 -6.94 10.11
N HIS A 265 -4.69 -8.19 9.70
CA HIS A 265 -5.63 -8.92 8.84
C HIS A 265 -7.03 -8.97 9.47
N GLU A 266 -7.13 -9.47 10.71
CA GLU A 266 -8.42 -9.64 11.38
C GLU A 266 -9.12 -8.31 11.66
N PHE A 267 -8.38 -7.26 12.03
CA PHE A 267 -8.97 -5.94 12.28
C PHE A 267 -9.44 -5.26 10.99
N THR A 268 -8.92 -5.67 9.82
CA THR A 268 -9.45 -5.24 8.53
C THR A 268 -10.89 -5.71 8.37
N HIS A 269 -11.21 -6.96 8.76
CA HIS A 269 -12.59 -7.49 8.72
C HIS A 269 -13.57 -6.69 9.58
N LEU A 270 -13.12 -6.04 10.67
CA LEU A 270 -13.97 -5.21 11.53
C LEU A 270 -14.49 -3.94 10.85
N VAL A 271 -13.74 -3.40 9.87
CA VAL A 271 -13.98 -2.07 9.32
C VAL A 271 -14.13 -2.04 7.80
N GLN A 272 -13.78 -3.12 7.10
CA GLN A 272 -13.85 -3.14 5.65
C GLN A 272 -15.27 -3.08 5.11
N LYS A 273 -15.40 -2.50 3.92
CA LYS A 273 -16.61 -2.65 3.11
C LYS A 273 -16.53 -4.00 2.40
N THR A 274 -17.68 -4.66 2.27
CA THR A 274 -17.78 -5.90 1.51
C THR A 274 -18.48 -5.62 0.18
N GLY A 275 -18.01 -6.25 -0.88
CA GLY A 275 -18.71 -6.29 -2.17
C GLY A 275 -20.03 -7.03 -2.06
N ALA A 276 -20.86 -6.92 -3.09
CA ALA A 276 -22.12 -7.67 -3.16
C ALA A 276 -21.89 -9.19 -3.10
N VAL A 277 -22.90 -9.91 -2.62
CA VAL A 277 -23.00 -11.37 -2.75
C VAL A 277 -22.85 -11.71 -4.24
N ASP A 278 -22.04 -12.73 -4.56
CA ASP A 278 -21.66 -13.16 -5.93
C ASP A 278 -20.64 -12.28 -6.69
N SER A 279 -19.98 -11.33 -6.03
CA SER A 279 -18.78 -10.65 -6.59
C SER A 279 -17.53 -11.55 -6.50
N ASN A 280 -16.34 -11.03 -6.83
CA ASN A 280 -15.04 -11.68 -6.54
C ASN A 280 -14.74 -11.67 -5.02
N GLN A 281 -15.72 -12.12 -4.23
CA GLN A 281 -15.82 -11.97 -2.78
C GLN A 281 -14.60 -12.50 -2.03
N PRO A 282 -13.97 -13.65 -2.38
CA PRO A 282 -12.76 -14.10 -1.69
C PRO A 282 -11.62 -13.08 -1.76
N SER A 283 -11.37 -12.49 -2.95
CA SER A 283 -10.37 -11.42 -3.10
C SER A 283 -10.82 -10.11 -2.44
N CYS A 284 -12.12 -9.81 -2.46
CA CYS A 284 -12.66 -8.59 -1.82
C CYS A 284 -12.54 -8.61 -0.30
N ILE A 285 -12.69 -9.78 0.32
CA ILE A 285 -12.72 -9.94 1.78
C ILE A 285 -11.33 -10.31 2.29
N GLU A 286 -10.86 -11.51 1.98
CA GLU A 286 -9.59 -12.03 2.49
C GLU A 286 -8.39 -11.42 1.78
N GLY A 287 -8.53 -11.16 0.48
CA GLY A 287 -7.50 -10.45 -0.27
C GLY A 287 -7.29 -9.04 0.27
N MET A 288 -8.36 -8.29 0.54
CA MET A 288 -8.26 -6.94 1.09
C MET A 288 -7.58 -6.94 2.46
N ALA A 289 -7.95 -7.88 3.33
CA ALA A 289 -7.31 -8.05 4.64
C ALA A 289 -5.80 -8.32 4.53
N ASP A 290 -5.37 -9.18 3.59
CA ASP A 290 -3.94 -9.41 3.36
C ASP A 290 -3.22 -8.29 2.60
N ALA A 291 -3.94 -7.49 1.80
CA ALA A 291 -3.41 -6.28 1.20
C ALA A 291 -3.05 -5.24 2.27
N VAL A 292 -3.96 -5.05 3.23
CA VAL A 292 -3.76 -4.18 4.39
C VAL A 292 -2.64 -4.74 5.29
N ARG A 293 -2.67 -6.05 5.60
CA ARG A 293 -1.58 -6.73 6.33
C ARG A 293 -0.21 -6.44 5.68
N SER A 294 -0.11 -6.59 4.36
CA SER A 294 1.12 -6.36 3.62
C SER A 294 1.53 -4.88 3.61
N ALA A 295 0.59 -3.96 3.36
CA ALA A 295 0.85 -2.51 3.35
C ALA A 295 1.35 -1.99 4.71
N CYS A 296 0.89 -2.60 5.80
CA CYS A 296 1.22 -2.26 7.18
C CYS A 296 2.46 -2.99 7.73
N GLY A 297 3.21 -3.69 6.87
CA GLY A 297 4.44 -4.41 7.22
C GLY A 297 4.20 -5.66 8.07
N GLY A 298 3.03 -6.29 7.97
CA GLY A 298 2.68 -7.54 8.64
C GLY A 298 3.01 -8.80 7.83
N VAL A 299 3.74 -8.64 6.71
CA VAL A 299 4.19 -9.71 5.80
C VAL A 299 5.63 -9.43 5.39
N THR A 300 6.48 -10.46 5.34
CA THR A 300 7.86 -10.32 4.88
C THR A 300 7.95 -10.23 3.36
N ASP A 301 9.01 -9.60 2.84
CA ASP A 301 9.28 -9.60 1.40
C ASP A 301 9.40 -11.04 0.84
N ALA A 302 10.01 -11.95 1.59
CA ALA A 302 10.11 -13.36 1.22
C ALA A 302 8.73 -14.03 1.06
N ASN A 303 7.77 -13.76 1.95
CA ASN A 303 6.41 -14.31 1.80
C ASN A 303 5.71 -13.75 0.57
N ARG A 304 5.85 -12.44 0.31
CA ARG A 304 5.25 -11.80 -0.87
C ARG A 304 5.83 -12.36 -2.17
N ILE A 305 7.15 -12.42 -2.27
CA ILE A 305 7.87 -12.93 -3.45
C ILE A 305 7.52 -14.40 -3.68
N ASN A 306 7.61 -15.23 -2.64
CA ASN A 306 7.28 -16.65 -2.73
C ASN A 306 5.84 -16.87 -3.21
N THR A 307 4.88 -16.07 -2.72
CA THR A 307 3.48 -16.17 -3.14
C THR A 307 3.29 -15.78 -4.60
N ALA A 308 3.95 -14.71 -5.07
CA ALA A 308 3.88 -14.28 -6.47
C ALA A 308 4.40 -15.37 -7.41
N LEU A 309 5.60 -15.90 -7.10
CA LEU A 309 6.31 -16.88 -7.94
C LEU A 309 5.65 -18.26 -7.96
N ASN A 310 4.87 -18.61 -6.93
CA ASN A 310 4.22 -19.91 -6.79
C ASN A 310 2.69 -19.86 -6.90
N SER A 311 2.14 -18.76 -7.44
CA SER A 311 0.70 -18.55 -7.58
C SER A 311 0.04 -19.47 -8.61
N GLY A 312 0.80 -20.04 -9.56
CA GLY A 312 0.31 -20.97 -10.58
C GLY A 312 -0.15 -20.26 -11.86
N ALA A 313 -0.96 -20.94 -12.68
CA ALA A 313 -1.38 -20.43 -13.98
C ALA A 313 -2.27 -19.18 -13.85
N TYR A 314 -2.14 -18.20 -14.76
CA TYR A 314 -2.99 -17.00 -14.74
C TYR A 314 -4.49 -17.33 -14.81
N TYR A 315 -4.87 -18.25 -15.69
CA TYR A 315 -6.25 -18.74 -15.87
C TYR A 315 -6.32 -20.25 -15.67
N ASP A 316 -7.37 -20.71 -14.98
CA ASP A 316 -7.76 -22.11 -14.84
C ASP A 316 -9.28 -22.16 -14.58
N GLU A 317 -10.05 -22.67 -15.54
CA GLU A 317 -11.51 -22.76 -15.47
C GLU A 317 -12.03 -23.54 -14.25
N ASN A 318 -11.20 -24.45 -13.70
CA ASN A 318 -11.56 -25.31 -12.58
C ASN A 318 -11.15 -24.73 -11.23
N ARG A 319 -10.47 -23.58 -11.19
CA ARG A 319 -10.01 -22.95 -9.95
C ARG A 319 -11.18 -22.41 -9.13
N LYS A 320 -11.16 -22.72 -7.83
CA LYS A 320 -12.17 -22.29 -6.86
C LYS A 320 -11.51 -21.91 -5.53
N SER A 321 -12.16 -21.02 -4.80
CA SER A 321 -11.94 -20.81 -3.37
C SER A 321 -13.17 -21.31 -2.61
N GLY A 322 -13.03 -22.45 -1.93
CA GLY A 322 -14.20 -23.20 -1.45
C GLY A 322 -15.12 -23.56 -2.62
N ASN A 323 -16.38 -23.12 -2.54
CA ASN A 323 -17.36 -23.33 -3.61
C ASN A 323 -17.40 -22.18 -4.64
N THR A 324 -16.67 -21.09 -4.43
CA THR A 324 -16.70 -19.90 -5.27
C THR A 324 -15.72 -20.05 -6.44
N PRO A 325 -16.19 -19.94 -7.71
CA PRO A 325 -15.30 -19.92 -8.87
C PRO A 325 -14.32 -18.75 -8.83
N CYS A 326 -13.04 -19.04 -9.04
CA CYS A 326 -11.96 -18.07 -9.10
C CYS A 326 -11.06 -18.37 -10.32
N PRO A 327 -11.59 -18.33 -11.56
CA PRO A 327 -10.86 -18.81 -12.73
C PRO A 327 -9.57 -18.02 -13.01
N TYR A 328 -9.47 -16.77 -12.54
CA TYR A 328 -8.24 -15.98 -12.62
C TYR A 328 -7.49 -15.98 -11.29
N ILE A 329 -6.17 -16.02 -11.35
CA ILE A 329 -5.33 -16.21 -10.17
C ILE A 329 -5.49 -15.09 -9.12
N TRP A 330 -5.65 -13.85 -9.57
CA TRP A 330 -5.87 -12.68 -8.72
C TRP A 330 -7.23 -12.66 -8.03
N GLN A 331 -8.11 -13.63 -8.29
CA GLN A 331 -9.38 -13.81 -7.55
C GLN A 331 -9.22 -14.70 -6.32
N LEU A 332 -8.09 -15.41 -6.16
CA LEU A 332 -7.84 -16.21 -4.97
C LEU A 332 -7.69 -15.31 -3.72
N PRO A 333 -8.20 -15.74 -2.56
CA PRO A 333 -8.14 -14.97 -1.31
C PRO A 333 -6.70 -14.85 -0.77
N TYR A 334 -6.57 -14.16 0.37
CA TYR A 334 -5.33 -14.04 1.14
C TYR A 334 -4.18 -13.47 0.29
N GLY A 335 -2.95 -13.86 0.60
CA GLY A 335 -1.73 -13.32 0.01
C GLY A 335 -1.70 -13.28 -1.51
N THR A 336 -2.38 -14.20 -2.23
CA THR A 336 -2.36 -14.20 -3.70
C THR A 336 -2.95 -12.92 -4.29
N SER A 337 -4.17 -12.55 -3.90
CA SER A 337 -4.76 -11.27 -4.33
C SER A 337 -4.29 -10.11 -3.47
N GLY A 338 -4.10 -10.33 -2.17
CA GLY A 338 -3.75 -9.28 -1.22
C GLY A 338 -2.40 -8.63 -1.52
N TYR A 339 -1.36 -9.42 -1.78
CA TYR A 339 -0.05 -8.87 -2.06
C TYR A 339 0.03 -8.18 -3.42
N PHE A 340 -0.75 -8.68 -4.40
CA PHE A 340 -0.94 -8.00 -5.66
C PHE A 340 -1.65 -6.64 -5.48
N MET A 341 -2.71 -6.57 -4.68
CA MET A 341 -3.39 -5.31 -4.36
C MET A 341 -2.50 -4.31 -3.62
N ASN A 342 -1.63 -4.77 -2.71
CA ASN A 342 -0.62 -3.91 -2.11
C ASN A 342 0.41 -3.42 -3.15
N TRP A 343 0.85 -4.29 -4.08
CA TRP A 343 1.77 -3.91 -5.15
C TRP A 343 1.17 -2.85 -6.10
N LEU A 344 -0.14 -2.89 -6.36
CA LEU A 344 -0.84 -1.88 -7.18
C LEU A 344 -0.72 -0.44 -6.61
N ARG A 345 -0.36 -0.29 -5.33
CA ARG A 345 -0.03 1.02 -4.75
C ARG A 345 1.20 1.68 -5.39
N THR A 346 1.97 0.95 -6.18
CA THR A 346 3.06 1.49 -7.01
C THR A 346 2.53 2.46 -8.08
N TYR A 347 1.31 2.25 -8.59
CA TYR A 347 0.68 3.14 -9.58
C TYR A 347 -0.13 4.26 -8.94
N ASP A 348 -0.56 4.07 -7.70
CA ASP A 348 -1.29 5.07 -6.93
C ASP A 348 -1.14 4.76 -5.44
N GLY A 349 -0.43 5.59 -4.68
CA GLY A 349 -0.21 5.33 -3.26
C GLY A 349 -1.49 5.28 -2.43
N ASP A 350 -2.60 5.84 -2.93
CA ASP A 350 -3.91 5.75 -2.30
C ASP A 350 -4.75 4.54 -2.77
N PHE A 351 -4.18 3.60 -3.54
CA PHE A 351 -4.92 2.52 -4.20
C PHE A 351 -5.86 1.77 -3.25
N LEU A 352 -5.41 1.38 -2.05
CA LEU A 352 -6.27 0.66 -1.08
C LEU A 352 -7.42 1.52 -0.54
N ARG A 353 -7.21 2.83 -0.34
CA ARG A 353 -8.28 3.77 0.05
C ARG A 353 -9.30 3.90 -1.07
N LYS A 354 -8.83 4.04 -2.30
CA LYS A 354 -9.68 4.11 -3.50
C LYS A 354 -10.40 2.79 -3.77
N LEU A 355 -9.79 1.65 -3.41
CA LEU A 355 -10.41 0.34 -3.46
C LEU A 355 -11.63 0.26 -2.53
N THR A 356 -11.51 0.74 -1.28
CA THR A 356 -12.64 0.86 -0.34
C THR A 356 -13.80 1.66 -0.94
N VAL A 357 -13.50 2.80 -1.58
CA VAL A 357 -14.50 3.63 -2.26
C VAL A 357 -15.14 2.88 -3.44
N SER A 358 -14.34 2.20 -4.25
CA SER A 358 -14.83 1.46 -5.43
C SER A 358 -15.84 0.38 -5.07
N ILE A 359 -15.67 -0.30 -3.93
CA ILE A 359 -16.61 -1.32 -3.42
C ILE A 359 -18.01 -0.73 -3.28
N VAL A 360 -18.10 0.48 -2.72
CA VAL A 360 -19.37 1.18 -2.53
C VAL A 360 -19.93 1.69 -3.86
N GLN A 361 -19.08 2.32 -4.69
CA GLN A 361 -19.54 2.99 -5.91
C GLN A 361 -19.92 2.02 -7.03
N LEU A 362 -19.21 0.90 -7.16
CA LEU A 362 -19.51 -0.13 -8.16
C LEU A 362 -20.59 -1.11 -7.69
N GLY A 363 -20.76 -1.27 -6.38
CA GLY A 363 -21.80 -2.11 -5.79
C GLY A 363 -21.78 -3.55 -6.33
N SER A 364 -22.91 -4.00 -6.89
CA SER A 364 -23.04 -5.34 -7.48
C SER A 364 -22.20 -5.58 -8.72
N GLN A 365 -21.65 -4.52 -9.33
CA GLN A 365 -20.74 -4.63 -10.45
C GLN A 365 -19.28 -4.78 -10.02
N TRP A 366 -18.98 -4.71 -8.72
CA TRP A 366 -17.61 -4.72 -8.25
C TRP A 366 -16.89 -6.04 -8.60
N SER A 367 -15.72 -5.89 -9.21
CA SER A 367 -14.69 -6.91 -9.33
C SER A 367 -13.35 -6.21 -9.16
N LEU A 368 -12.30 -6.93 -8.77
CA LEU A 368 -10.96 -6.32 -8.68
C LEU A 368 -10.52 -5.70 -10.01
N GLU A 369 -10.83 -6.34 -11.15
CA GLU A 369 -10.56 -5.78 -12.47
C GLU A 369 -11.27 -4.45 -12.72
N LYS A 370 -12.58 -4.37 -12.43
CA LYS A 370 -13.33 -3.12 -12.60
C LYS A 370 -12.88 -2.06 -11.61
N ALA A 371 -12.47 -2.44 -10.41
CA ALA A 371 -11.90 -1.51 -9.44
C ALA A 371 -10.56 -0.94 -9.94
N VAL A 372 -9.69 -1.78 -10.51
CA VAL A 372 -8.44 -1.35 -11.15
C VAL A 372 -8.73 -0.32 -12.26
N GLN A 373 -9.69 -0.58 -13.13
CA GLN A 373 -10.09 0.34 -14.19
C GLN A 373 -10.72 1.63 -13.64
N TYR A 374 -11.55 1.52 -12.60
CA TYR A 374 -12.18 2.66 -11.94
C TYR A 374 -11.16 3.58 -11.28
N ILE A 375 -10.05 3.04 -10.77
CA ILE A 375 -9.00 3.76 -10.02
C ILE A 375 -7.92 4.29 -10.95
N LEU A 376 -7.32 3.42 -11.77
CA LEU A 376 -6.15 3.72 -12.61
C LEU A 376 -6.55 4.17 -14.03
N GLY A 377 -7.75 3.80 -14.49
CA GLY A 377 -8.28 4.11 -15.82
C GLY A 377 -8.49 2.87 -16.70
N GLU A 378 -9.37 2.99 -17.69
CA GLU A 378 -9.83 1.90 -18.58
C GLU A 378 -8.73 1.17 -19.37
N ASN A 379 -7.59 1.83 -19.57
CA ASN A 379 -6.45 1.28 -20.30
C ASN A 379 -5.63 0.29 -19.47
N TYR A 380 -5.79 0.28 -18.15
CA TYR A 380 -5.09 -0.66 -17.27
C TYR A 380 -5.78 -2.03 -17.29
N LYS A 381 -5.11 -3.02 -17.87
CA LYS A 381 -5.57 -4.41 -17.88
C LYS A 381 -4.95 -5.17 -16.72
N ILE A 382 -5.79 -5.82 -15.91
CA ILE A 382 -5.34 -6.55 -14.72
C ILE A 382 -4.37 -7.69 -15.07
N GLU A 383 -4.49 -8.28 -16.27
CA GLU A 383 -3.57 -9.29 -16.76
C GLU A 383 -2.14 -8.75 -16.93
N ASP A 384 -2.00 -7.57 -17.55
CA ASP A 384 -0.69 -6.96 -17.80
C ASP A 384 -0.04 -6.51 -16.49
N LEU A 385 -0.85 -5.95 -15.58
CA LEU A 385 -0.42 -5.62 -14.22
C LEU A 385 0.01 -6.85 -13.43
N TRP A 386 -0.70 -7.97 -13.55
CA TRP A 386 -0.32 -9.22 -12.90
C TRP A 386 1.01 -9.76 -13.45
N LYS A 387 1.22 -9.71 -14.77
CA LYS A 387 2.50 -10.10 -15.40
C LYS A 387 3.64 -9.23 -14.87
N GLU A 388 3.46 -7.91 -14.83
CA GLU A 388 4.48 -7.00 -14.30
C GLU A 388 4.77 -7.27 -12.82
N TYR A 389 3.74 -7.51 -12.00
CA TYR A 389 3.90 -7.89 -10.59
C TYR A 389 4.78 -9.14 -10.42
N VAL A 390 4.57 -10.17 -11.24
CA VAL A 390 5.37 -11.40 -11.19
C VAL A 390 6.81 -11.15 -11.67
N GLU A 391 7.03 -10.32 -12.69
CA GLU A 391 8.38 -9.95 -13.15
C GLU A 391 9.16 -9.11 -12.12
N ASP A 392 8.48 -8.19 -11.44
CA ASP A 392 9.05 -7.47 -10.30
C ASP A 392 9.48 -8.46 -9.20
N ALA A 393 8.60 -9.40 -8.82
CA ALA A 393 8.93 -10.41 -7.82
C ALA A 393 10.13 -11.30 -8.22
N LYS A 394 10.26 -11.65 -9.51
CA LYS A 394 11.44 -12.37 -10.03
C LYS A 394 12.70 -11.53 -9.88
N SER A 395 12.63 -10.25 -10.23
CA SER A 395 13.76 -9.31 -10.16
C SER A 395 14.22 -9.08 -8.72
N GLU A 396 13.30 -9.15 -7.77
CA GLU A 396 13.58 -9.05 -6.34
C GLU A 396 14.23 -10.31 -5.77
N ASN A 397 13.82 -11.50 -6.24
CA ASN A 397 14.31 -12.79 -5.74
C ASN A 397 15.80 -13.08 -6.07
N VAL A 398 16.40 -12.28 -6.95
CA VAL A 398 17.81 -12.43 -7.39
C VAL A 398 18.75 -11.49 -6.61
N LYS A 399 18.21 -10.57 -5.81
CA LYS A 399 18.98 -9.69 -4.91
C LYS A 399 19.20 -10.37 -3.57
#